data_AF-A0A948Z2X8-F1
#
_entry.id   AF-A0A948Z2X8-F1
#
_cell.length_a   1.000
_cell.length_b   1.000
_cell.length_c   1.000
_cell.angle_alpha   90.00
_cell.angle_beta   90.00
_cell.angle_gamma   90.00
#
_symmetry.space_group_name_H-M   'P 1'
#
loop_
_entity.id
_entity.type
_entity.pdbx_description
1 polymer ?
#
loop_
_entity_poly.entity_id
_entity_poly.type
_entity_poly.pdbx_seq_one_letter_code
_entity_poly.pdbx_strand_id
1 'polypeptide(L)'
;MKVDFWGQEFEANMFVGCIGGFLIAIMSSMFGFGGGPFMVPLMTLGLRLPMYIVVGSSLLAIFFNTAMGTMRHYQFGNFDLILFLVMFPAAILGGYIGPIIAKKLSPVVVKRVACAGLIILGAKLLDLY
;
A
#
# COMPACT_ATOMS: atom_id res chain seq x y z
N MET A 1 -2.57 24.35 -0.77
CA MET A 1 -1.17 24.78 -0.89
C MET A 1 -0.72 24.39 -2.29
N LYS A 2 -0.13 25.31 -3.05
CA LYS A 2 0.38 24.98 -4.38
C LYS A 2 1.69 24.20 -4.21
N VAL A 3 1.70 22.97 -4.68
CA VAL A 3 2.88 22.10 -4.68
C VAL A 3 3.42 22.15 -6.09
N ASP A 4 4.57 22.81 -6.27
CA ASP A 4 5.22 22.90 -7.57
C ASP A 4 6.16 21.68 -7.74
N PHE A 5 5.94 20.91 -8.79
CA PHE A 5 6.82 19.80 -9.17
C PHE A 5 7.14 19.93 -10.65
N TRP A 6 8.42 20.18 -10.96
CA TRP A 6 8.92 20.31 -12.34
C TRP A 6 8.16 21.37 -13.17
N GLY A 7 7.77 22.50 -12.56
CA GLY A 7 7.10 23.62 -13.25
C GLY A 7 5.61 23.40 -13.51
N GLN A 8 4.99 22.44 -12.80
CA GLN A 8 3.55 22.22 -12.77
C GLN A 8 3.06 22.49 -11.35
N GLU A 9 2.24 23.54 -11.18
CA GLU A 9 1.60 23.86 -9.90
C GLU A 9 0.40 22.95 -9.66
N PHE A 10 0.44 22.14 -8.60
CA PHE A 10 -0.68 21.32 -8.17
C PHE A 10 -1.33 21.92 -6.93
N GLU A 11 -2.65 22.14 -6.97
CA GLU A 11 -3.41 22.50 -5.78
C GLU A 11 -3.65 21.25 -4.92
N ALA A 12 -2.76 21.01 -3.95
CA ALA A 12 -2.94 19.97 -2.96
C ALA A 12 -3.65 20.54 -1.72
N ASN A 13 -4.75 19.91 -1.32
CA ASN A 13 -5.38 20.17 -0.04
C ASN A 13 -4.63 19.35 1.04
N MET A 14 -3.63 19.99 1.67
CA MET A 14 -2.78 19.35 2.66
C MET A 14 -3.56 18.86 3.89
N PHE A 15 -4.67 19.52 4.21
CA PHE A 15 -5.53 19.09 5.32
C PHE A 15 -6.15 17.71 5.06
N VAL A 16 -6.65 17.50 3.82
CA VAL A 16 -7.18 16.20 3.37
C VAL A 16 -6.09 15.14 3.31
N GLY A 17 -4.88 15.51 2.85
CA GLY A 17 -3.74 14.59 2.80
C GLY A 17 -3.26 14.15 4.18
N CYS A 18 -3.12 15.08 5.13
CA CYS A 18 -2.69 14.77 6.49
C CYS A 18 -3.73 13.93 7.24
N ILE A 19 -5.00 14.34 7.22
CA ILE A 19 -6.06 13.59 7.93
C ILE A 19 -6.30 12.24 7.27
N GLY A 20 -6.43 12.21 5.95
CA GLY A 20 -6.65 10.96 5.21
C GLY A 20 -5.48 10.00 5.35
N GLY A 21 -4.25 10.51 5.23
CA GLY A 21 -3.03 9.72 5.42
C GLY A 21 -2.90 9.17 6.84
N PHE A 22 -3.24 9.97 7.85
CA PHE A 22 -3.23 9.55 9.25
C PHE A 22 -4.26 8.46 9.54
N LEU A 23 -5.50 8.62 9.07
CA LEU A 23 -6.55 7.61 9.22
C LEU A 23 -6.18 6.31 8.51
N ILE A 24 -5.68 6.41 7.27
CA ILE A 24 -5.22 5.25 6.51
C ILE A 24 -4.05 4.58 7.22
N ALA A 25 -3.09 5.32 7.76
CA ALA A 25 -1.96 4.76 8.49
C ALA A 25 -2.41 3.98 9.74
N ILE A 26 -3.33 4.53 10.53
CA ILE A 26 -3.89 3.84 11.70
C ILE A 26 -4.56 2.53 11.27
N MET A 27 -5.49 2.58 10.31
CA MET A 27 -6.19 1.37 9.86
C MET A 27 -5.20 0.35 9.30
N SER A 28 -4.27 0.80 8.47
CA SER A 28 -3.30 -0.08 7.83
C SER A 28 -2.33 -0.71 8.82
N SER A 29 -1.93 0.01 9.86
CA SER A 29 -1.09 -0.52 10.93
C SER A 29 -1.86 -1.50 11.83
N MET A 30 -3.16 -1.33 12.02
CA MET A 30 -3.98 -2.28 12.77
C MET A 30 -4.17 -3.61 12.01
N PHE A 31 -4.39 -3.53 10.70
CA PHE A 31 -4.62 -4.71 9.86
C PHE A 31 -3.34 -5.33 9.27
N GLY A 32 -2.20 -4.64 9.34
CA GLY A 32 -0.89 -5.14 8.89
C GLY A 32 -0.66 -5.19 7.37
N PHE A 33 -1.55 -4.62 6.53
CA PHE A 33 -1.42 -4.66 5.06
C PHE A 33 -0.65 -3.45 4.45
N GLY A 34 -0.11 -2.55 5.27
CA GLY A 34 0.79 -1.47 4.83
C GLY A 34 0.13 -0.23 4.18
N GLY A 35 -1.14 -0.28 3.79
CA GLY A 35 -1.93 0.89 3.38
C GLY A 35 -1.93 1.26 1.89
N GLY A 36 -1.21 0.50 1.06
CA GLY A 36 -1.06 0.78 -0.37
C GLY A 36 -2.35 0.98 -1.17
N PRO A 37 -3.36 0.08 -1.05
CA PRO A 37 -4.62 0.21 -1.77
C PRO A 37 -5.39 1.51 -1.51
N PHE A 38 -5.18 2.14 -0.36
CA PHE A 38 -5.87 3.37 0.04
C PHE A 38 -4.99 4.62 -0.12
N MET A 39 -3.67 4.49 0.07
CA MET A 39 -2.72 5.59 -0.07
C MET A 39 -2.68 6.13 -1.52
N VAL A 40 -2.71 5.23 -2.51
CA VAL A 40 -2.66 5.61 -3.93
C VAL A 40 -3.91 6.41 -4.33
N PRO A 41 -5.16 5.93 -4.10
CA PRO A 41 -6.37 6.72 -4.36
C PRO A 41 -6.42 8.04 -3.60
N LEU A 42 -5.96 8.09 -2.34
CA LEU A 42 -5.91 9.35 -1.57
C LEU A 42 -5.06 10.39 -2.30
N MET A 43 -3.86 10.01 -2.75
CA MET A 43 -2.95 10.92 -3.42
C MET A 43 -3.40 11.27 -4.85
N THR A 44 -3.98 10.33 -5.61
CA THR A 44 -4.46 10.60 -6.97
C THR A 44 -5.79 11.33 -7.02
N LEU A 45 -6.78 10.92 -6.22
CA LEU A 45 -8.14 11.48 -6.26
C LEU A 45 -8.31 12.62 -5.27
N GLY A 46 -7.74 12.49 -4.07
CA GLY A 46 -7.83 13.49 -3.00
C GLY A 46 -6.90 14.68 -3.23
N LEU A 47 -5.63 14.43 -3.57
CA LEU A 47 -4.64 15.50 -3.79
C LEU A 47 -4.43 15.85 -5.26
N ARG A 48 -5.06 15.10 -6.19
CA ARG A 48 -4.95 15.32 -7.65
C ARG A 48 -3.50 15.35 -8.15
N LEU A 49 -2.63 14.58 -7.51
CA LEU A 49 -1.22 14.49 -7.88
C LEU A 49 -1.04 13.54 -9.07
N PRO A 50 -0.08 13.83 -9.97
CA PRO A 50 0.19 12.99 -11.11
C PRO A 50 0.84 11.67 -10.69
N MET A 51 0.53 10.59 -11.42
CA MET A 51 0.86 9.22 -11.01
C MET A 51 2.37 8.97 -10.84
N TYR A 52 3.22 9.70 -11.58
CA TYR A 52 4.68 9.57 -11.46
C TYR A 52 5.20 9.99 -10.07
N ILE A 53 4.58 10.98 -9.42
CA ILE A 53 4.93 11.40 -8.05
C ILE A 53 4.30 10.43 -7.04
N VAL A 54 3.03 10.09 -7.26
CA VAL A 54 2.24 9.29 -6.32
C VAL A 54 2.86 7.92 -6.07
N VAL A 55 3.38 7.26 -7.10
CA VAL A 55 3.97 5.92 -6.94
C VAL A 55 5.15 5.96 -5.98
N GLY A 56 6.08 6.91 -6.16
CA GLY A 56 7.25 7.03 -5.28
C GLY A 56 6.91 7.46 -3.86
N SER A 57 6.06 8.48 -3.70
CA SER A 57 5.70 9.00 -2.39
C SER A 57 4.86 8.02 -1.56
N SER A 58 3.93 7.30 -2.18
CA SER A 58 3.14 6.27 -1.50
C SER A 58 4.00 5.08 -1.06
N LEU A 59 4.94 4.62 -1.90
CA LEU A 59 5.89 3.55 -1.53
C LEU A 59 6.71 3.92 -0.29
N LEU A 60 7.22 5.16 -0.24
CA LEU A 60 7.97 5.64 0.91
C LEU A 60 7.11 5.68 2.18
N ALA A 61 5.87 6.16 2.07
CA ALA A 61 4.95 6.21 3.19
C ALA A 61 4.59 4.81 3.71
N ILE A 62 4.29 3.88 2.81
CA ILE A 62 4.00 2.47 3.12
C ILE A 62 5.20 1.81 3.81
N PHE A 63 6.41 2.09 3.35
CA PHE A 63 7.64 1.58 3.96
C PHE A 63 7.78 2.01 5.43
N PHE A 64 7.68 3.32 5.72
CA PHE A 64 7.77 3.81 7.09
C PHE A 64 6.62 3.29 7.96
N ASN A 65 5.40 3.26 7.43
CA ASN A 65 4.24 2.75 8.15
C ASN A 65 4.42 1.26 8.53
N THR A 66 4.86 0.45 7.57
CA THR A 66 5.08 -0.99 7.80
C THR A 66 6.25 -1.22 8.74
N ALA A 67 7.36 -0.47 8.60
CA ALA A 67 8.51 -0.57 9.51
C ALA A 67 8.12 -0.26 10.96
N MET A 68 7.35 0.82 11.17
CA MET A 68 6.82 1.18 12.48
C MET A 68 5.86 0.12 13.03
N GLY A 69 4.96 -0.39 12.19
CA GLY A 69 4.03 -1.48 12.55
C GLY A 69 4.77 -2.74 12.97
N THR A 70 5.75 -3.20 12.18
CA THR A 70 6.59 -4.36 12.49
C THR A 70 7.36 -4.16 13.80
N MET A 71 7.98 -2.99 14.01
CA MET A 71 8.68 -2.69 15.26
C MET A 71 7.74 -2.76 16.47
N ARG A 72 6.50 -2.28 16.31
CA ARG A 72 5.52 -2.31 17.39
C ARG A 72 5.03 -3.74 17.68
N HIS A 73 4.79 -4.55 16.66
CA HIS A 73 4.46 -5.97 16.83
C HIS A 73 5.59 -6.76 17.48
N TYR A 74 6.84 -6.43 17.15
CA TYR A 74 8.02 -7.00 17.80
C TYR A 74 8.06 -6.66 19.30
N GLN A 75 7.80 -5.41 19.68
CA GLN A 75 7.74 -4.99 21.09
C GLN A 75 6.62 -5.70 21.88
N PHE A 76 5.50 -6.04 21.23
CA PHE A 76 4.41 -6.77 21.87
C PHE A 76 4.68 -8.28 22.03
N GLY A 77 5.84 -8.78 21.62
CA GLY A 77 6.21 -10.20 21.76
C GLY A 77 5.49 -11.16 20.81
N ASN A 78 4.70 -10.64 19.86
CA ASN A 78 3.95 -11.43 18.87
C ASN A 78 4.79 -11.77 17.63
N PHE A 79 6.10 -11.95 17.80
CA PHE A 79 7.03 -12.15 16.70
C PHE A 79 7.41 -13.62 16.55
N ASP A 80 6.80 -14.29 15.57
CA ASP A 80 7.19 -15.63 15.17
C ASP A 80 8.32 -15.55 14.13
N LEU A 81 9.53 -15.91 14.58
CA LEU A 81 10.74 -15.94 13.75
C LEU A 81 10.63 -16.91 12.57
N ILE A 82 9.92 -18.03 12.74
CA ILE A 82 9.79 -19.06 11.69
C ILE A 82 8.91 -18.53 10.57
N LEU A 83 7.76 -17.96 10.92
CA LEU A 83 6.89 -17.32 9.93
C LEU A 83 7.60 -16.17 9.21
N PHE A 84 8.36 -15.35 9.94
CA PHE A 84 9.14 -14.27 9.34
C PHE A 84 10.15 -14.81 8.31
N LEU A 85 10.93 -15.84 8.66
CA LEU A 85 11.94 -16.45 7.79
C LEU A 85 11.35 -17.06 6.52
N VAL A 86 10.13 -17.59 6.59
CA VAL A 86 9.43 -18.15 5.42
C VAL A 86 8.80 -17.04 4.56
N MET A 87 8.15 -16.05 5.19
CA MET A 87 7.43 -15.00 4.47
C MET A 87 8.35 -13.94 3.87
N PHE A 88 9.47 -13.61 4.52
CA PHE A 88 10.42 -12.60 4.05
C PHE A 88 10.94 -12.84 2.63
N PRO A 89 11.54 -14.01 2.28
CA PRO A 89 12.00 -14.26 0.92
C PRO A 89 10.84 -14.35 -0.07
N ALA A 90 9.69 -14.89 0.34
CA ALA A 90 8.49 -14.94 -0.51
C ALA A 90 7.98 -13.52 -0.85
N ALA A 91 8.00 -12.60 0.11
CA ALA A 91 7.60 -11.20 -0.08
C ALA A 91 8.58 -10.46 -1.01
N ILE A 92 9.89 -10.66 -0.85
CA ILE A 92 10.91 -10.07 -1.73
C ILE A 92 10.74 -10.57 -3.16
N LEU A 93 10.62 -11.89 -3.34
CA LEU A 93 10.45 -12.49 -4.67
C LEU A 93 9.14 -12.03 -5.31
N GLY A 94 8.04 -12.02 -4.55
CA GLY A 94 6.74 -11.53 -5.02
C GLY A 94 6.78 -10.05 -5.42
N GLY A 95 7.42 -9.20 -4.61
CA GLY A 95 7.59 -7.77 -4.88
C GLY A 95 8.46 -7.47 -6.09
N TYR A 96 9.45 -8.32 -6.38
CA TYR A 96 10.33 -8.17 -7.54
C TYR A 96 9.70 -8.73 -8.83
N ILE A 97 9.16 -9.96 -8.77
CA ILE A 97 8.63 -10.68 -9.92
C ILE A 97 7.26 -10.14 -10.34
N GLY A 98 6.40 -9.78 -9.38
CA GLY A 98 5.03 -9.31 -9.63
C GLY A 98 4.95 -8.16 -10.63
N PRO A 99 5.70 -7.05 -10.44
CA PRO A 99 5.72 -5.94 -11.38
C PRO A 99 6.25 -6.31 -12.78
N ILE A 100 7.22 -7.23 -12.85
CA ILE A 100 7.79 -7.70 -14.13
C ILE A 100 6.73 -8.46 -14.94
N ILE A 101 5.97 -9.33 -14.28
CA ILE A 101 4.87 -10.06 -14.89
C ILE A 101 3.73 -9.10 -15.27
N ALA A 102 3.38 -8.17 -14.36
CA ALA A 102 2.31 -7.20 -14.59
C ALA A 102 2.56 -6.30 -15.82
N LYS A 103 3.84 -5.94 -16.10
CA LYS A 103 4.21 -5.18 -17.30
C LYS A 103 3.99 -5.92 -18.62
N LYS A 104 3.96 -7.27 -18.61
CA LYS A 104 3.74 -8.10 -19.80
C LYS A 104 2.26 -8.43 -20.04
N LEU A 105 1.39 -8.14 -19.08
CA LEU A 105 -0.05 -8.41 -19.13
C LEU A 105 -0.82 -7.15 -19.49
N SER A 106 -2.04 -7.31 -20.00
CA SER A 106 -2.93 -6.17 -20.22
C SER A 106 -3.39 -5.57 -18.87
N PRO A 107 -3.53 -4.24 -18.76
CA PRO A 107 -3.97 -3.58 -17.53
C PRO A 107 -5.30 -4.12 -16.99
N VAL A 108 -6.19 -4.54 -17.90
CA VAL A 108 -7.50 -5.11 -17.55
C VAL A 108 -7.35 -6.46 -16.86
N VAL A 109 -6.44 -7.32 -17.33
CA VAL A 109 -6.19 -8.63 -16.71
C VAL A 109 -5.56 -8.45 -15.33
N VAL A 110 -4.59 -7.55 -15.19
CA VAL A 110 -3.96 -7.25 -13.89
C VAL A 110 -5.00 -6.78 -12.87
N LYS A 111 -5.89 -5.86 -13.27
CA LYS A 111 -6.99 -5.38 -12.43
C LYS A 111 -7.94 -6.52 -12.03
N ARG A 112 -8.34 -7.37 -12.99
CA ARG A 112 -9.25 -8.50 -12.73
C ARG A 112 -8.64 -9.50 -11.74
N VAL A 113 -7.38 -9.87 -11.92
CA VAL A 113 -6.68 -10.79 -11.02
C VAL A 113 -6.58 -10.23 -9.60
N ALA A 114 -6.23 -8.93 -9.47
CA ALA A 114 -6.19 -8.27 -8.16
C ALA A 114 -7.56 -8.26 -7.47
N CYS A 115 -8.63 -7.89 -8.19
CA CYS A 115 -9.99 -7.90 -7.63
C CYS A 115 -10.45 -9.32 -7.24
N ALA A 116 -10.21 -10.32 -8.09
CA ALA A 116 -10.56 -11.71 -7.80
C ALA A 116 -9.82 -12.22 -6.56
N GLY A 117 -8.52 -11.94 -6.43
CA GLY A 117 -7.73 -12.29 -5.24
C GLY A 117 -8.26 -11.65 -3.96
N LEU A 118 -8.65 -10.37 -3.99
CA LEU A 118 -9.23 -9.68 -2.85
C LEU A 118 -10.60 -10.26 -2.45
N ILE A 119 -11.45 -10.61 -3.42
CA ILE A 119 -12.74 -11.24 -3.15
C ILE A 119 -12.56 -12.61 -2.50
N ILE A 120 -11.63 -13.43 -3.01
CA ILE A 120 -11.33 -14.75 -2.44
C ILE A 120 -10.81 -14.60 -1.00
N LEU A 121 -9.90 -13.65 -0.77
CA LEU A 121 -9.39 -13.37 0.58
C LEU A 121 -10.50 -12.92 1.53
N GLY A 122 -11.38 -12.02 1.07
CA GLY A 122 -12.53 -11.56 1.84
C GLY A 122 -13.51 -12.69 2.17
N ALA A 123 -13.78 -13.57 1.21
CA ALA A 123 -14.63 -14.74 1.43
C ALA A 123 -14.04 -15.69 2.48
N LYS A 124 -12.72 -15.94 2.44
CA LYS A 124 -12.03 -16.75 3.46
C LYS A 124 -12.07 -16.12 4.85
N LEU A 125 -11.91 -14.79 4.95
CA LEU A 125 -11.97 -14.09 6.23
C LEU A 125 -13.37 -14.09 6.84
N LEU A 126 -14.41 -14.18 6.01
CA LEU A 126 -15.82 -14.27 6.43
C LEU A 126 -16.26 -15.71 6.77
N ASP A 127 -15.33 -16.67 6.75
CA ASP A 127 -15.60 -18.09 7.02
C ASP A 127 -16.67 -18.68 6.09
N LEU A 128 -16.83 -18.08 4.90
CA LEU A 128 -17.71 -18.59 3.84
C LEU A 128 -17.14 -19.85 3.18
N TYR A 129 -15.90 -20.23 3.52
CA TYR A 129 -15.19 -21.43 3.08
C TYR A 129 -13.98 -21.73 3.97
#